data_AF-C7QC28-F1
#
_entry.id   AF-C7QC28-F1
#
_cell.length_a   1.000
_cell.length_b   1.000
_cell.length_c   1.000
_cell.angle_alpha   90.00
_cell.angle_beta   90.00
_cell.angle_gamma   90.00
#
_symmetry.space_group_name_H-M   'P 1'
#
loop_
_entity.id
_entity.type
_entity.pdbx_description
1 polymer ?
#
loop_
_entity_poly.entity_id
_entity_poly.type
_entity_poly.pdbx_seq_one_letter_code
_entity_poly.pdbx_strand_id
1 'polypeptide(L)'
;MTGVDTYHVVALGSPGSGKTVYLSALHHVLGNDPDAVGRGITATVEEPDKRALLAKTYDLAVEPEDPSWPAGTHSGEQMREFVFAMKVSWTQKSMRGTLKRRTFHPLNVSYVDYAGEWIPEAYEQSAEVLEPFKKRVREAHALLGIIDGLRLLQFMQGHRSTSFMNDQVRPIVAFMEGTDVPLHFIITKWDLLDSRGITLDAVRTKMLESGGAGFGKLVESRTAQAVFTRRPQGSIRFIPVTSLGGLAVLQDDWTITKNAAARASQQYVEVPLLATVYDICDLAARRLRAGQAGDAAGSEAADAAGVDVQRVGQFAQRQLDGQHGLNAKIGLTGISISLSQIVAFMADNGQGAVRLLGKPAMKTGRTMRRGVRRVKARDLKGVRSPEAALYYVMRTLRHKLQAFEAEQPSSMLDA
;
A
#
# COMPACT_ATOMS: atom_id res chain seq x y z
N MET A 1 -25.03 10.57 -1.95
CA MET A 1 -23.92 10.38 -0.99
C MET A 1 -22.75 9.85 -1.81
N THR A 2 -21.64 10.57 -1.87
CA THR A 2 -20.41 10.06 -2.50
C THR A 2 -19.90 8.90 -1.65
N GLY A 3 -19.78 7.70 -2.22
CA GLY A 3 -19.24 6.53 -1.53
C GLY A 3 -17.83 6.82 -0.98
N VAL A 4 -17.45 6.14 0.10
CA VAL A 4 -16.06 6.18 0.58
C VAL A 4 -15.22 5.37 -0.42
N ASP A 5 -14.18 6.00 -0.95
CA ASP A 5 -13.26 5.37 -1.91
C ASP A 5 -12.50 4.22 -1.23
N THR A 6 -12.41 3.07 -1.91
CA THR A 6 -11.70 1.88 -1.41
C THR A 6 -10.51 1.57 -2.31
N TYR A 7 -9.31 1.53 -1.75
CA TYR A 7 -8.12 1.07 -2.44
C TYR A 7 -7.98 -0.44 -2.30
N HIS A 8 -7.85 -1.10 -3.44
CA HIS A 8 -7.73 -2.55 -3.52
C HIS A 8 -6.27 -2.98 -3.53
N VAL A 9 -5.89 -3.82 -2.57
CA VAL A 9 -4.52 -4.28 -2.38
C VAL A 9 -4.52 -5.80 -2.39
N VAL A 10 -3.61 -6.40 -3.16
CA VAL A 10 -3.48 -7.86 -3.24
C VAL A 10 -2.13 -8.26 -2.66
N ALA A 11 -2.16 -9.19 -1.69
CA ALA A 11 -0.97 -9.67 -0.99
C ALA A 11 -0.52 -11.05 -1.53
N LEU A 12 0.49 -11.01 -2.38
CA LEU A 12 1.14 -12.13 -3.04
C LEU A 12 2.19 -12.81 -2.14
N GLY A 13 1.91 -13.99 -1.61
CA GLY A 13 2.94 -14.79 -0.91
C GLY A 13 2.63 -16.29 -0.84
N SER A 14 3.69 -17.09 -0.90
CA SER A 14 3.62 -18.56 -0.77
C SER A 14 3.03 -19.01 0.57
N PRO A 15 2.63 -20.28 0.73
CA PRO A 15 2.28 -20.83 2.04
C PRO A 15 3.44 -20.63 3.03
N GLY A 16 3.11 -20.39 4.32
CA GLY A 16 4.11 -20.16 5.38
C GLY A 16 4.82 -18.79 5.38
N SER A 17 4.62 -17.97 4.35
CA SER A 17 5.22 -16.62 4.26
C SER A 17 4.75 -15.64 5.34
N GLY A 18 3.71 -15.98 6.11
CA GLY A 18 3.25 -15.19 7.25
C GLY A 18 2.13 -14.18 6.93
N LYS A 19 1.44 -14.30 5.79
CA LYS A 19 0.35 -13.38 5.38
C LYS A 19 -0.73 -13.21 6.43
N THR A 20 -1.28 -14.33 6.91
CA THR A 20 -2.38 -14.33 7.90
C THR A 20 -1.94 -13.73 9.23
N VAL A 21 -0.72 -14.09 9.70
CA VAL A 21 -0.12 -13.54 10.93
C VAL A 21 0.19 -12.05 10.78
N TYR A 22 0.62 -11.60 9.59
CA TYR A 22 0.80 -10.19 9.29
C TYR A 22 -0.52 -9.42 9.36
N LEU A 23 -1.59 -9.91 8.72
CA LEU A 23 -2.90 -9.24 8.76
C LEU A 23 -3.50 -9.19 10.17
N SER A 24 -3.33 -10.25 10.96
CA SER A 24 -3.80 -10.29 12.35
C SER A 24 -3.00 -9.33 13.23
N ALA A 25 -1.67 -9.27 13.08
CA ALA A 25 -0.81 -8.29 13.75
C ALA A 25 -1.14 -6.85 13.33
N LEU A 26 -1.39 -6.61 12.04
CA LEU A 26 -1.81 -5.28 11.55
C LEU A 26 -3.10 -4.85 12.23
N HIS A 27 -4.10 -5.74 12.28
CA HIS A 27 -5.35 -5.47 13.00
C HIS A 27 -5.11 -5.18 14.49
N HIS A 28 -4.24 -5.96 15.14
CA HIS A 28 -3.90 -5.76 16.55
C HIS A 28 -3.23 -4.39 16.79
N VAL A 29 -2.20 -4.04 16.01
CA VAL A 29 -1.47 -2.77 16.12
C VAL A 29 -2.42 -1.60 15.89
N LEU A 30 -3.20 -1.62 14.82
CA LEU A 30 -4.12 -0.52 14.51
C LEU A 30 -5.25 -0.36 15.53
N GLY A 31 -5.62 -1.44 16.23
CA GLY A 31 -6.66 -1.44 17.27
C GLY A 31 -6.17 -0.99 18.64
N ASN A 32 -4.90 -1.24 18.97
CA ASN A 32 -4.36 -1.03 20.31
C ASN A 32 -3.34 0.11 20.42
N ASP A 33 -2.67 0.47 19.33
CA ASP A 33 -1.78 1.64 19.31
C ASP A 33 -2.51 2.85 18.69
N PRO A 34 -2.90 3.86 19.51
CA PRO A 34 -3.61 5.04 19.04
C PRO A 34 -2.78 5.93 18.10
N ASP A 35 -1.46 5.76 18.06
CA ASP A 35 -0.53 6.51 17.23
C ASP A 35 0.04 5.66 16.07
N ALA A 36 -0.42 4.42 15.88
CA ALA A 36 0.02 3.54 14.79
C ALA A 36 -0.08 4.22 13.41
N VAL A 37 -1.25 4.79 13.10
CA VAL A 37 -1.43 5.60 11.88
C VAL A 37 -1.07 7.07 12.12
N GLY A 38 -1.27 7.53 13.35
CA GLY A 38 -0.98 8.87 13.80
C GLY A 38 -2.17 9.54 14.48
N ARG A 39 -1.90 10.59 15.24
CA ARG A 39 -2.84 11.19 16.18
C ARG A 39 -4.24 11.40 15.60
N GLY A 40 -5.23 10.75 16.22
CA GLY A 40 -6.65 10.91 15.87
C GLY A 40 -7.05 10.22 14.57
N ILE A 41 -6.18 9.41 13.97
CA ILE A 41 -6.46 8.56 12.82
C ILE A 41 -6.53 7.12 13.31
N THR A 42 -7.63 6.43 13.00
CA THR A 42 -7.81 5.00 13.31
C THR A 42 -8.08 4.25 12.02
N ALA A 43 -7.57 3.02 11.89
CA ALA A 43 -7.92 2.12 10.80
C ALA A 43 -8.44 0.81 11.38
N THR A 44 -9.67 0.43 11.07
CA THR A 44 -10.31 -0.73 11.70
C THR A 44 -11.10 -1.54 10.69
N VAL A 45 -11.12 -2.86 10.84
CA VAL A 45 -12.03 -3.73 10.09
C VAL A 45 -13.45 -3.53 10.63
N GLU A 46 -14.39 -3.10 9.79
CA GLU A 46 -15.77 -2.79 10.22
C GLU A 46 -16.66 -4.04 10.35
N GLU A 47 -16.38 -5.07 9.57
CA GLU A 47 -17.11 -6.34 9.60
C GLU A 47 -16.79 -7.12 10.89
N PRO A 48 -17.78 -7.38 11.77
CA PRO A 48 -17.54 -8.01 13.07
C PRO A 48 -16.90 -9.39 12.98
N ASP A 49 -17.34 -10.24 12.05
CA ASP A 49 -16.84 -11.62 11.93
C ASP A 49 -15.37 -11.65 11.48
N LYS A 50 -15.02 -10.81 10.50
CA LYS A 50 -13.64 -10.66 10.02
C LYS A 50 -12.73 -10.06 11.09
N ARG A 51 -13.25 -9.13 11.89
CA ARG A 51 -12.53 -8.55 13.03
C ARG A 51 -12.25 -9.61 14.10
N ALA A 52 -13.27 -10.39 14.47
CA ALA A 52 -13.15 -11.47 15.44
C ALA A 52 -12.17 -12.54 14.97
N LEU A 53 -12.18 -12.88 13.68
CA LEU A 53 -11.22 -13.79 13.07
C LEU A 53 -9.78 -13.28 13.23
N LEU A 54 -9.49 -12.03 12.82
CA LEU A 54 -8.14 -11.46 12.93
C LEU A 54 -7.68 -11.35 14.39
N ALA A 55 -8.58 -10.96 15.31
CA ALA A 55 -8.27 -10.94 16.74
C ALA A 55 -7.91 -12.33 17.26
N LYS A 56 -8.76 -13.33 17.02
CA LYS A 56 -8.52 -14.72 17.42
C LYS A 56 -7.22 -15.27 16.83
N THR A 57 -6.94 -15.01 15.56
CA THR A 57 -5.69 -15.46 14.93
C THR A 57 -4.47 -14.82 15.59
N TYR A 58 -4.54 -13.54 15.96
CA TYR A 58 -3.45 -12.89 16.70
C TYR A 58 -3.28 -13.48 18.09
N ASP A 59 -4.37 -13.68 18.84
CA ASP A 59 -4.34 -14.24 20.19
C ASP A 59 -3.69 -15.64 20.19
N LEU A 60 -4.07 -16.51 19.25
CA LEU A 60 -3.43 -17.82 19.06
C LEU A 60 -1.93 -17.72 18.71
N ALA A 61 -1.55 -16.69 17.95
CA ALA A 61 -0.15 -16.49 17.55
C ALA A 61 0.73 -16.07 18.73
N VAL A 62 0.17 -15.30 19.69
CA VAL A 62 0.89 -14.80 20.86
C VAL A 62 0.70 -15.65 22.11
N GLU A 63 -0.23 -16.61 22.10
CA GLU A 63 -0.46 -17.55 23.19
C GLU A 63 0.83 -18.31 23.54
N PRO A 64 1.41 -18.09 24.74
CA PRO A 64 2.69 -18.70 25.13
C PRO A 64 2.57 -20.19 25.46
N GLU A 65 1.41 -20.62 25.96
CA GLU A 65 1.18 -21.99 26.43
C GLU A 65 0.86 -22.96 25.27
N ASP A 66 0.41 -22.43 24.13
CA ASP A 66 0.17 -23.22 22.93
C ASP A 66 1.41 -23.18 22.02
N PRO A 67 2.16 -24.29 21.88
CA PRO A 67 3.34 -24.34 21.01
C PRO A 67 2.98 -24.24 19.52
N SER A 68 1.70 -24.36 19.16
CA SER A 68 1.26 -24.34 17.76
C SER A 68 1.21 -22.92 17.19
N TRP A 69 1.56 -22.82 15.90
CA TRP A 69 1.35 -21.60 15.13
C TRP A 69 -0.03 -21.65 14.47
N PRO A 70 -0.71 -20.49 14.28
CA PRO A 70 -1.98 -20.47 13.56
C PRO A 70 -1.86 -21.12 12.19
N ALA A 71 -2.85 -21.95 11.85
CA ALA A 71 -2.91 -22.58 10.53
C ALA A 71 -2.97 -21.51 9.42
N GLY A 72 -2.31 -21.78 8.30
CA GLY A 72 -2.40 -20.94 7.11
C GLY A 72 -3.74 -21.12 6.40
N THR A 73 -4.10 -20.14 5.57
CA THR A 73 -5.27 -20.22 4.67
C THR A 73 -5.09 -21.36 3.66
N HIS A 74 -6.01 -22.34 3.65
CA HIS A 74 -5.96 -23.54 2.79
C HIS A 74 -6.67 -23.32 1.44
N SER A 75 -6.24 -24.02 0.38
CA SER A 75 -6.82 -23.93 -1.00
C SER A 75 -8.32 -24.16 -1.11
N GLY A 76 -8.94 -24.87 -0.15
CA GLY A 76 -10.39 -25.08 -0.07
C GLY A 76 -11.18 -23.90 0.49
N GLU A 77 -10.52 -22.87 1.03
CA GLU A 77 -11.19 -21.68 1.57
C GLU A 77 -11.41 -20.63 0.46
N GLN A 78 -12.62 -20.05 0.42
CA GLN A 78 -12.91 -18.91 -0.46
C GLN A 78 -12.00 -17.72 -0.12
N MET A 79 -11.61 -16.95 -1.14
CA MET A 79 -10.87 -15.70 -0.94
C MET A 79 -11.59 -14.80 0.07
N ARG A 80 -10.85 -14.29 1.05
CA ARG A 80 -11.37 -13.41 2.09
C ARG A 80 -10.87 -11.99 1.82
N GLU A 81 -11.77 -11.03 1.89
CA GLU A 81 -11.40 -9.61 1.75
C GLU A 81 -11.52 -8.91 3.10
N PHE A 82 -10.46 -8.27 3.57
CA PHE A 82 -10.45 -7.48 4.80
C PHE A 82 -10.43 -6.00 4.48
N VAL A 83 -11.52 -5.28 4.80
CA VAL A 83 -11.63 -3.83 4.54
C VAL A 83 -11.29 -3.04 5.80
N PHE A 84 -10.15 -2.37 5.80
CA PHE A 84 -9.73 -1.44 6.83
C PHE A 84 -10.31 -0.05 6.54
N ALA A 85 -11.27 0.38 7.34
CA ALA A 85 -11.86 1.71 7.23
C ALA A 85 -11.02 2.72 8.01
N MET A 86 -10.45 3.71 7.30
CA MET A 86 -9.73 4.80 7.95
C MET A 86 -10.72 5.86 8.45
N LYS A 87 -10.52 6.36 9.66
CA LYS A 87 -11.33 7.39 10.28
C LYS A 87 -10.44 8.44 10.91
N VAL A 88 -10.80 9.70 10.75
CA VAL A 88 -10.19 10.83 11.47
C VAL A 88 -11.20 11.32 12.49
N SER A 89 -10.86 11.24 13.78
CA SER A 89 -11.75 11.68 14.84
C SER A 89 -11.06 12.52 15.90
N TRP A 90 -11.77 13.52 16.42
CA TRP A 90 -11.33 14.32 17.55
C TRP A 90 -12.51 14.93 18.30
N THR A 91 -12.27 15.29 19.56
CA THR A 91 -13.26 15.91 20.43
C THR A 91 -13.03 17.41 20.52
N GLN A 92 -14.09 18.18 20.38
CA GLN A 92 -14.06 19.64 20.54
C GLN A 92 -15.06 20.07 21.61
N LYS A 93 -14.62 20.93 22.55
CA LYS A 93 -15.52 21.61 23.48
C LYS A 93 -16.32 22.69 22.74
N SER A 94 -17.63 22.64 22.84
CA SER A 94 -18.54 23.65 22.31
C SER A 94 -18.54 24.91 23.19
N MET A 95 -19.08 26.02 22.69
CA MET A 95 -19.25 27.25 23.49
C MET A 95 -20.14 27.04 24.72
N ARG A 96 -21.05 26.05 24.69
CA ARG A 96 -21.92 25.68 25.82
C ARG A 96 -21.29 24.65 26.77
N GLY A 97 -19.98 24.41 26.66
CA GLY A 97 -19.26 23.46 27.50
C GLY A 97 -19.40 21.98 27.11
N THR A 98 -20.37 21.61 26.27
CA THR A 98 -20.57 20.22 25.80
C THR A 98 -19.40 19.75 24.92
N LEU A 99 -18.91 18.53 25.14
CA LEU A 99 -17.93 17.87 24.28
C LEU A 99 -18.63 17.26 23.06
N LYS A 100 -18.18 17.62 21.84
CA LYS A 100 -18.68 17.05 20.59
C LYS A 100 -17.56 16.31 19.88
N ARG A 101 -17.73 15.00 19.67
CA ARG A 101 -16.86 14.19 18.81
C ARG A 101 -17.20 14.48 17.35
N ARG A 102 -16.17 14.68 16.54
CA ARG A 102 -16.27 14.76 15.08
C ARG A 102 -15.52 13.58 14.50
N THR A 103 -16.11 12.92 13.51
CA THR A 103 -15.53 11.77 12.83
C THR A 103 -15.73 11.94 11.33
N PHE A 104 -14.68 11.67 10.55
CA PHE A 104 -14.70 11.68 9.09
C PHE A 104 -14.09 10.38 8.57
N HIS A 105 -14.59 9.88 7.44
CA HIS A 105 -14.17 8.61 6.81
C HIS A 105 -13.50 8.93 5.47
N PRO A 106 -12.19 9.23 5.46
CA PRO A 106 -11.53 9.72 4.25
C PRO A 106 -11.33 8.65 3.16
N LEU A 107 -11.10 7.39 3.53
CA LEU A 107 -10.86 6.29 2.59
C LEU A 107 -10.92 4.93 3.30
N ASN A 108 -11.01 3.86 2.51
CA ASN A 108 -10.86 2.48 2.93
C ASN A 108 -9.70 1.81 2.17
N VAL A 109 -9.13 0.77 2.76
CA VAL A 109 -8.15 -0.11 2.10
C VAL A 109 -8.60 -1.55 2.26
N SER A 110 -8.76 -2.27 1.16
CA SER A 110 -9.14 -3.68 1.17
C SER A 110 -7.93 -4.57 0.87
N TYR A 111 -7.69 -5.56 1.72
CA TYR A 111 -6.69 -6.61 1.53
C TYR A 111 -7.37 -7.90 1.15
N VAL A 112 -6.93 -8.54 0.08
CA VAL A 112 -7.36 -9.90 -0.25
C VAL A 112 -6.40 -10.90 0.36
N ASP A 113 -6.92 -11.72 1.27
CA ASP A 113 -6.26 -12.93 1.76
C ASP A 113 -6.79 -14.14 1.00
N TYR A 114 -5.87 -14.99 0.57
CA TYR A 114 -6.15 -16.18 -0.21
C TYR A 114 -5.12 -17.26 0.12
N ALA A 115 -5.45 -18.50 -0.23
CA ALA A 115 -4.57 -19.63 0.00
C ALA A 115 -3.24 -19.45 -0.74
N GLY A 116 -2.12 -19.49 -0.01
CA GLY A 116 -0.80 -19.25 -0.60
C GLY A 116 -0.44 -20.25 -1.71
N GLU A 117 -1.09 -21.41 -1.72
CA GLU A 117 -0.98 -22.49 -2.70
C GLU A 117 -1.29 -22.02 -4.13
N TRP A 118 -2.12 -20.99 -4.29
CA TRP A 118 -2.50 -20.46 -5.60
C TRP A 118 -1.36 -19.75 -6.35
N ILE A 119 -0.26 -19.40 -5.67
CA ILE A 119 0.89 -18.77 -6.35
C ILE A 119 1.85 -19.80 -6.95
N PRO A 120 2.37 -20.79 -6.19
CA PRO A 120 3.24 -21.81 -6.79
C PRO A 120 2.49 -22.68 -7.80
N GLU A 121 1.22 -23.01 -7.52
CA GLU A 121 0.40 -23.90 -8.35
C GLU A 121 -0.31 -23.15 -9.50
N ALA A 122 -0.09 -21.85 -9.68
CA ALA A 122 -0.69 -21.08 -10.77
C ALA A 122 -0.39 -21.65 -12.18
N TYR A 123 0.67 -22.46 -12.29
CA TYR A 123 1.03 -23.16 -13.53
C TYR A 123 0.32 -24.51 -13.71
N GLU A 124 -0.21 -25.09 -12.63
CA GLU A 124 -0.82 -26.43 -12.60
C GLU A 124 -2.35 -26.40 -12.42
N GLN A 125 -2.90 -25.31 -11.88
CA GLN A 125 -4.35 -25.14 -11.69
C GLN A 125 -5.08 -24.81 -13.00
N SER A 126 -6.34 -25.25 -13.10
CA SER A 126 -7.19 -24.95 -14.26
C SER A 126 -7.47 -23.45 -14.39
N ALA A 127 -7.60 -22.96 -15.62
CA ALA A 127 -7.80 -21.54 -15.91
C ALA A 127 -9.04 -20.96 -15.20
N GLU A 128 -10.09 -21.76 -14.98
CA GLU A 128 -11.33 -21.32 -14.33
C GLU A 128 -11.15 -20.95 -12.85
N VAL A 129 -10.23 -21.61 -12.13
CA VAL A 129 -9.93 -21.32 -10.71
C VAL A 129 -9.02 -20.09 -10.58
N LEU A 130 -8.09 -19.92 -11.52
CA LEU A 130 -7.06 -18.90 -11.46
C LEU A 130 -7.49 -17.54 -12.05
N GLU A 131 -8.44 -17.52 -12.99
CA GLU A 131 -8.88 -16.26 -13.62
C GLU A 131 -9.52 -15.24 -12.64
N PRO A 132 -10.36 -15.63 -11.66
CA PRO A 132 -10.84 -14.71 -10.63
C PRO A 132 -9.70 -14.03 -9.86
N PHE A 133 -8.64 -14.79 -9.56
CA PHE A 133 -7.45 -14.27 -8.89
C PHE A 133 -6.65 -13.32 -9.77
N LYS A 134 -6.34 -13.73 -11.01
CA LYS A 134 -5.66 -12.88 -12.00
C LYS A 134 -6.43 -11.60 -12.26
N LYS A 135 -7.77 -11.66 -12.31
CA LYS A 135 -8.63 -10.48 -12.42
C LYS A 135 -8.41 -9.55 -11.24
N ARG A 136 -8.40 -10.06 -10.01
CA ARG A 136 -8.16 -9.26 -8.80
C ARG A 136 -6.77 -8.61 -8.81
N VAL A 137 -5.73 -9.32 -9.25
CA VAL A 137 -4.37 -8.78 -9.43
C VAL A 137 -4.37 -7.65 -10.47
N ARG A 138 -5.02 -7.83 -11.62
CA ARG A 138 -5.13 -6.79 -12.67
C ARG A 138 -5.90 -5.55 -12.23
N GLU A 139 -6.85 -5.70 -11.31
CA GLU A 139 -7.70 -4.64 -10.76
C GLU A 139 -7.15 -4.03 -9.45
N ALA A 140 -6.00 -4.52 -8.97
CA ALA A 140 -5.38 -4.00 -7.76
C ALA A 140 -4.83 -2.58 -7.98
N HIS A 141 -4.96 -1.73 -6.97
CA HIS A 141 -4.33 -0.41 -6.92
C HIS A 141 -2.87 -0.48 -6.46
N ALA A 142 -2.48 -1.56 -5.77
CA ALA A 142 -1.12 -1.88 -5.36
C ALA A 142 -0.98 -3.40 -5.13
N LEU A 143 0.24 -3.91 -5.28
CA LEU A 143 0.56 -5.32 -5.03
C LEU A 143 1.61 -5.43 -3.92
N LEU A 144 1.40 -6.37 -3.01
CA LEU A 144 2.33 -6.65 -1.91
C LEU A 144 2.95 -8.03 -2.14
N GLY A 145 4.27 -8.13 -2.25
CA GLY A 145 5.00 -9.39 -2.32
C GLY A 145 5.50 -9.80 -0.95
N ILE A 146 4.89 -10.82 -0.33
CA ILE A 146 5.24 -11.28 1.01
C ILE A 146 6.37 -12.32 0.91
N ILE A 147 7.56 -11.90 1.32
CA ILE A 147 8.77 -12.71 1.39
C ILE A 147 8.93 -13.23 2.82
N ASP A 148 9.21 -14.52 2.93
CA ASP A 148 9.46 -15.20 4.20
C ASP A 148 10.88 -14.90 4.66
N GLY A 149 11.04 -14.15 5.75
CA GLY A 149 12.34 -13.81 6.30
C GLY A 149 13.19 -15.00 6.69
N LEU A 150 12.61 -16.14 7.10
CA LEU A 150 13.41 -17.34 7.41
C LEU A 150 14.08 -17.89 6.14
N ARG A 151 13.30 -18.00 5.05
CA ARG A 151 13.83 -18.50 3.77
C ARG A 151 14.81 -17.50 3.16
N LEU A 152 14.55 -16.21 3.32
CA LEU A 152 15.48 -15.16 2.93
C LEU A 152 16.77 -15.25 3.73
N LEU A 153 16.72 -15.46 5.05
CA LEU A 153 17.90 -15.65 5.90
C LEU A 153 18.73 -16.86 5.44
N GLN A 154 18.09 -18.00 5.15
CA GLN A 154 18.75 -19.16 4.56
C GLN A 154 19.49 -18.80 3.28
N PHE A 155 18.79 -18.11 2.37
CA PHE A 155 19.34 -17.64 1.11
C PHE A 155 20.53 -16.67 1.30
N MET A 156 20.43 -15.71 2.24
CA MET A 156 21.51 -14.78 2.57
C MET A 156 22.76 -15.50 3.08
N GLN A 157 22.58 -16.64 3.77
CA GLN A 157 23.67 -17.49 4.27
C GLN A 157 24.13 -18.55 3.25
N GLY A 158 23.65 -18.51 2.00
CA GLY A 158 24.03 -19.44 0.94
C GLY A 158 23.32 -20.80 0.98
N HIS A 159 22.37 -20.99 1.91
CA HIS A 159 21.54 -22.19 1.96
C HIS A 159 20.37 -22.07 0.98
N ARG A 160 20.01 -23.16 0.28
CA ARG A 160 18.76 -23.25 -0.52
C ARG A 160 18.59 -22.12 -1.55
N SER A 161 19.69 -21.61 -2.11
CA SER A 161 19.70 -20.34 -2.81
C SER A 161 18.88 -20.32 -4.10
N THR A 162 18.93 -21.41 -4.87
CA THR A 162 18.16 -21.58 -6.11
C THR A 162 16.67 -21.81 -5.85
N SER A 163 16.33 -22.61 -4.83
CA SER A 163 14.93 -22.90 -4.46
C SER A 163 14.21 -21.66 -3.92
N PHE A 164 14.86 -20.81 -3.11
CA PHE A 164 14.22 -19.58 -2.62
C PHE A 164 13.81 -18.66 -3.79
N MET A 165 14.74 -18.40 -4.70
CA MET A 165 14.51 -17.51 -5.85
C MET A 165 13.44 -18.07 -6.79
N ASN A 166 13.47 -19.37 -7.09
CA ASN A 166 12.54 -19.98 -8.03
C ASN A 166 11.15 -20.26 -7.43
N ASP A 167 11.08 -20.70 -6.17
CA ASP A 167 9.84 -21.21 -5.58
C ASP A 167 9.06 -20.10 -4.86
N GLN A 168 9.74 -19.04 -4.43
CA GLN A 168 9.11 -17.95 -3.68
C GLN A 168 9.14 -16.62 -4.44
N VAL A 169 10.29 -16.19 -4.93
CA VAL A 169 10.44 -14.84 -5.51
C VAL A 169 9.88 -14.79 -6.93
N ARG A 170 10.27 -15.72 -7.80
CA ARG A 170 9.88 -15.74 -9.21
C ARG A 170 8.36 -15.75 -9.42
N PRO A 171 7.55 -16.54 -8.69
CA PRO A 171 6.11 -16.52 -8.86
C PRO A 171 5.48 -15.17 -8.49
N ILE A 172 5.96 -14.53 -7.41
CA ILE A 172 5.51 -13.18 -7.02
C ILE A 172 5.86 -12.17 -8.12
N VAL A 173 7.11 -12.20 -8.60
CA VAL A 173 7.60 -11.32 -9.67
C VAL A 173 6.74 -11.49 -10.93
N ALA A 174 6.39 -12.72 -11.32
CA ALA A 174 5.58 -12.98 -12.51
C ALA A 174 4.18 -12.35 -12.46
N PHE A 175 3.55 -12.26 -11.27
CA PHE A 175 2.27 -11.56 -11.11
C PHE A 175 2.41 -10.03 -11.09
N MET A 176 3.57 -9.52 -10.68
CA MET A 176 3.85 -8.09 -10.60
C MET A 176 4.34 -7.51 -11.93
N GLU A 177 4.98 -8.33 -12.75
CA GLU A 177 5.48 -7.97 -14.07
C GLU A 177 4.33 -7.46 -14.97
N GLY A 178 4.61 -6.41 -15.75
CA GLY A 178 3.61 -5.79 -16.64
C GLY A 178 2.55 -4.94 -15.93
N THR A 179 2.60 -4.80 -14.61
CA THR A 179 1.75 -3.86 -13.87
C THR A 179 2.47 -2.53 -13.67
N ASP A 180 1.69 -1.44 -13.59
CA ASP A 180 2.25 -0.10 -13.34
C ASP A 180 1.92 0.46 -11.94
N VAL A 181 1.38 -0.38 -11.06
CA VAL A 181 0.92 0.00 -9.72
C VAL A 181 2.06 -0.11 -8.69
N PRO A 182 2.00 0.57 -7.54
CA PRO A 182 3.03 0.42 -6.50
C PRO A 182 3.22 -1.05 -6.11
N LEU A 183 4.48 -1.45 -5.92
CA LEU A 183 4.87 -2.80 -5.51
C LEU A 183 5.63 -2.71 -4.18
N HIS A 184 5.14 -3.40 -3.14
CA HIS A 184 5.90 -3.48 -1.89
C HIS A 184 6.24 -4.92 -1.56
N PHE A 185 7.52 -5.20 -1.44
CA PHE A 185 8.03 -6.47 -0.96
C PHE A 185 8.12 -6.42 0.57
N ILE A 186 7.15 -7.05 1.23
CA ILE A 186 7.10 -7.17 2.69
C ILE A 186 7.98 -8.35 3.09
N ILE A 187 9.03 -8.09 3.86
CA ILE A 187 9.90 -9.13 4.40
C ILE A 187 9.40 -9.44 5.81
N THR A 188 8.67 -10.54 5.97
CA THR A 188 8.14 -10.97 7.27
C THR A 188 9.23 -11.63 8.11
N LYS A 189 8.99 -11.80 9.42
CA LYS A 189 9.97 -12.42 10.34
C LYS A 189 11.32 -11.67 10.33
N TRP A 190 11.26 -10.34 10.18
CA TRP A 190 12.46 -9.51 10.03
C TRP A 190 13.39 -9.60 11.24
N ASP A 191 12.84 -9.82 12.43
CA ASP A 191 13.58 -10.09 13.67
C ASP A 191 14.61 -11.22 13.54
N LEU A 192 14.38 -12.21 12.68
CA LEU A 192 15.34 -13.28 12.40
C LEU A 192 16.57 -12.79 11.61
N LEU A 193 16.39 -11.81 10.73
CA LEU A 193 17.48 -11.21 9.96
C LEU A 193 18.23 -10.19 10.81
N ASP A 194 17.50 -9.34 11.52
CA ASP A 194 18.04 -8.26 12.35
C ASP A 194 18.91 -8.81 13.49
N SER A 195 18.45 -9.87 14.16
CA SER A 195 19.23 -10.57 15.20
C SER A 195 20.55 -11.18 14.71
N ARG A 196 20.72 -11.34 13.40
CA ARG A 196 21.96 -11.80 12.75
C ARG A 196 22.78 -10.65 12.15
N GLY A 197 22.39 -9.40 12.39
CA GLY A 197 23.04 -8.21 11.85
C GLY A 197 22.86 -8.03 10.34
N ILE A 198 21.88 -8.70 9.73
CA ILE A 198 21.60 -8.53 8.30
C ILE A 198 20.77 -7.27 8.10
N THR A 199 21.32 -6.32 7.37
CA THR A 199 20.66 -5.05 7.06
C THR A 199 19.75 -5.16 5.84
N LEU A 200 18.79 -4.23 5.72
CA LEU A 200 17.94 -4.13 4.54
C LEU A 200 18.74 -3.87 3.25
N ASP A 201 19.86 -3.15 3.37
CA ASP A 201 20.79 -2.89 2.27
C ASP A 201 21.48 -4.15 1.75
N ALA A 202 21.92 -5.03 2.66
CA ALA A 202 22.48 -6.32 2.30
C ALA A 202 21.47 -7.20 1.56
N VAL A 203 20.21 -7.22 2.05
CA VAL A 203 19.10 -7.91 1.37
C VAL A 203 18.87 -7.32 -0.02
N ARG A 204 18.79 -6.00 -0.14
CA ARG A 204 18.60 -5.31 -1.42
C ARG A 204 19.65 -5.71 -2.43
N THR A 205 20.93 -5.58 -2.05
CA THR A 205 22.06 -5.92 -2.90
C THR A 205 21.98 -7.36 -3.38
N LYS A 206 21.80 -8.30 -2.44
CA LYS A 206 21.74 -9.73 -2.76
C LYS A 206 20.57 -10.09 -3.68
N MET A 207 19.39 -9.51 -3.44
CA MET A 207 18.19 -9.74 -4.26
C MET A 207 18.34 -9.20 -5.68
N LEU A 208 18.99 -8.04 -5.85
CA LEU A 208 19.23 -7.43 -7.17
C LEU A 208 20.27 -8.21 -7.99
N GLU A 209 21.33 -8.70 -7.33
CA GLU A 209 22.39 -9.50 -7.98
C GLU A 209 21.92 -10.90 -8.40
N SER A 210 20.82 -11.38 -7.81
CA SER A 210 20.33 -12.74 -8.03
C SER A 210 19.49 -12.85 -9.30
N GLY A 211 20.18 -13.02 -10.44
CA GLY A 211 19.60 -13.03 -11.78
C GLY A 211 18.55 -14.10 -12.10
N GLY A 212 18.37 -15.12 -11.24
CA GLY A 212 17.52 -16.29 -11.53
C GLY A 212 16.00 -16.06 -11.52
N ALA A 213 15.50 -15.12 -10.71
CA ALA A 213 14.05 -14.93 -10.52
C ALA A 213 13.42 -13.77 -11.31
N GLY A 214 14.24 -13.00 -12.04
CA GLY A 214 13.76 -11.79 -12.74
C GLY A 214 13.52 -10.58 -11.83
N PHE A 215 13.82 -10.65 -10.54
CA PHE A 215 13.63 -9.54 -9.59
C PHE A 215 14.41 -8.29 -10.01
N GLY A 216 15.72 -8.42 -10.29
CA GLY A 216 16.53 -7.30 -10.78
C GLY A 216 15.98 -6.68 -12.07
N LYS A 217 15.51 -7.52 -13.01
CA LYS A 217 14.87 -7.06 -14.25
C LYS A 217 13.56 -6.31 -14.01
N LEU A 218 12.73 -6.76 -13.06
CA LEU A 218 11.52 -6.06 -12.66
C LEU A 218 11.86 -4.64 -12.16
N VAL A 219 12.82 -4.53 -11.25
CA VAL A 219 13.28 -3.23 -10.71
C VAL A 219 13.85 -2.36 -11.83
N GLU A 220 14.78 -2.89 -12.64
CA GLU A 220 15.39 -2.17 -13.75
C GLU A 220 14.36 -1.67 -14.77
N SER A 221 13.42 -2.54 -15.17
CA SER A 221 12.39 -2.18 -16.16
C SER A 221 11.51 -1.03 -15.67
N ARG A 222 11.21 -0.97 -14.38
CA ARG A 222 10.41 0.10 -13.79
C ARG A 222 11.17 1.42 -13.71
N THR A 223 12.44 1.35 -13.29
CA THR A 223 13.31 2.53 -13.21
C THR A 223 13.59 3.09 -14.62
N ALA A 224 13.91 2.23 -15.59
CA ALA A 224 14.21 2.63 -16.96
C ALA A 224 12.97 3.15 -17.70
N GLN A 225 11.81 2.49 -17.58
CA GLN A 225 10.59 2.95 -18.24
C GLN A 225 10.13 4.33 -17.76
N ALA A 226 10.37 4.67 -16.49
CA ALA A 226 10.10 6.01 -15.98
C ALA A 226 10.90 7.10 -16.74
N VAL A 227 12.12 6.77 -17.19
CA VAL A 227 12.98 7.67 -17.96
C VAL A 227 12.54 7.77 -19.43
N PHE A 228 12.27 6.64 -20.08
CA PHE A 228 12.06 6.61 -21.55
C PHE A 228 10.61 6.86 -21.99
N THR A 229 9.61 6.35 -21.26
CA THR A 229 8.22 6.34 -21.75
C THR A 229 7.42 7.57 -21.34
N ARG A 230 7.98 8.44 -20.48
CA ARG A 230 7.28 9.56 -19.80
C ARG A 230 5.99 9.14 -19.07
N ARG A 231 5.74 7.84 -18.89
CA ARG A 231 4.60 7.31 -18.15
C ARG A 231 5.04 7.01 -16.73
N PRO A 232 4.50 7.71 -15.72
CA PRO A 232 4.85 7.44 -14.33
C PRO A 232 4.50 6.01 -13.93
N GLN A 233 5.49 5.33 -13.36
CA GLN A 233 5.40 4.00 -12.79
C GLN A 233 5.24 4.06 -11.26
N GLY A 234 4.52 3.09 -10.70
CA GLY A 234 4.41 2.93 -9.25
C GLY A 234 5.77 2.60 -8.63
N SER A 235 6.00 3.10 -7.42
CA SER A 235 7.21 2.85 -6.64
C SER A 235 7.43 1.38 -6.33
N ILE A 236 8.68 1.02 -6.04
CA ILE A 236 9.03 -0.32 -5.56
C ILE A 236 9.72 -0.20 -4.20
N ARG A 237 9.22 -0.91 -3.19
CA ARG A 237 9.78 -0.87 -1.83
C ARG A 237 10.11 -2.23 -1.27
N PHE A 238 11.14 -2.31 -0.43
CA PHE A 238 11.25 -3.29 0.64
C PHE A 238 10.72 -2.71 1.95
N ILE A 239 9.92 -3.50 2.67
CA ILE A 239 9.41 -3.13 3.98
C ILE A 239 9.70 -4.30 4.95
N PRO A 240 10.67 -4.16 5.87
CA PRO A 240 10.91 -5.15 6.90
C PRO A 240 9.75 -5.13 7.90
N VAL A 241 9.19 -6.30 8.22
CA VAL A 241 8.06 -6.41 9.16
C VAL A 241 8.30 -7.54 10.17
N THR A 242 8.14 -7.18 11.44
CA THR A 242 8.13 -8.12 12.57
C THR A 242 6.72 -8.13 13.16
N SER A 243 5.93 -9.17 12.84
CA SER A 243 4.54 -9.28 13.31
C SER A 243 4.41 -9.75 14.76
N LEU A 244 5.34 -10.59 15.21
CA LEU A 244 5.29 -11.20 16.54
C LEU A 244 6.50 -10.84 17.38
N GLY A 245 7.72 -10.85 16.86
CA GLY A 245 8.95 -10.35 17.50
C GLY A 245 9.30 -10.95 18.86
N GLY A 246 10.46 -11.59 18.97
CA GLY A 246 10.93 -12.18 20.24
C GLY A 246 10.22 -13.47 20.66
N LEU A 247 8.98 -13.69 20.19
CA LEU A 247 8.24 -14.94 20.35
C LEU A 247 8.77 -16.08 19.47
N ALA A 248 9.33 -15.78 18.30
CA ALA A 248 9.88 -16.79 17.40
C ALA A 248 11.38 -16.95 17.66
N VAL A 249 11.81 -18.17 18.02
CA VAL A 249 13.23 -18.50 18.19
C VAL A 249 13.65 -19.49 17.13
N LEU A 250 14.65 -19.11 16.35
CA LEU A 250 15.27 -19.96 15.36
C LEU A 250 16.22 -20.96 16.04
N GLN A 251 15.97 -22.24 15.84
CA GLN A 251 16.82 -23.34 16.28
C GLN A 251 17.92 -23.64 15.24
N ASP A 252 18.93 -24.42 15.64
CA ASP A 252 20.07 -24.79 14.79
C ASP A 252 19.67 -25.62 13.56
N ASP A 253 18.56 -26.34 13.63
CA ASP A 253 18.00 -27.16 12.54
C ASP A 253 17.10 -26.37 11.57
N TRP A 254 17.07 -25.04 11.68
CA TRP A 254 16.22 -24.12 10.92
C TRP A 254 14.72 -24.19 11.24
N THR A 255 14.33 -24.84 12.34
CA THR A 255 12.95 -24.78 12.83
C THR A 255 12.73 -23.52 13.67
N ILE A 256 11.48 -23.05 13.70
CA ILE A 256 11.05 -21.94 14.55
C ILE A 256 10.18 -22.50 15.67
N THR A 257 10.60 -22.28 16.91
CA THR A 257 9.83 -22.59 18.10
C THR A 257 9.33 -21.32 18.78
N LYS A 258 8.26 -21.46 19.56
CA LYS A 258 7.75 -20.36 20.39
C LYS A 258 8.58 -20.22 21.66
N ASN A 259 8.95 -18.99 21.99
CA ASN A 259 9.51 -18.63 23.28
C ASN A 259 8.39 -18.22 24.25
N ALA A 260 7.97 -19.15 25.09
CA ALA A 260 6.89 -18.92 26.06
C ALA A 260 7.21 -17.83 27.11
N ALA A 261 8.48 -17.45 27.29
CA ALA A 261 8.88 -16.41 28.22
C ALA A 261 8.94 -15.00 27.59
N ALA A 262 8.90 -14.90 26.25
CA ALA A 262 8.96 -13.62 25.55
C ALA A 262 7.58 -12.96 25.44
N ARG A 263 7.58 -11.66 25.22
CA ARG A 263 6.39 -10.90 24.84
C ARG A 263 6.48 -10.53 23.37
N ALA A 264 5.33 -10.48 22.72
CA ALA A 264 5.26 -10.01 21.35
C ALA A 264 5.77 -8.56 21.25
N SER A 265 6.60 -8.30 20.23
CA SER A 265 7.12 -6.98 19.92
C SER A 265 6.99 -6.71 18.43
N GLN A 266 5.96 -5.95 18.04
CA GLN A 266 5.75 -5.57 16.65
C GLN A 266 6.75 -4.51 16.19
N GLN A 267 7.20 -4.62 14.94
CA GLN A 267 7.97 -3.56 14.27
C GLN A 267 7.45 -3.38 12.85
N TYR A 268 7.19 -2.11 12.51
CA TYR A 268 6.80 -1.64 11.17
C TYR A 268 5.57 -2.34 10.55
N VAL A 269 4.73 -2.98 11.37
CA VAL A 269 3.58 -3.78 10.89
C VAL A 269 2.57 -2.90 10.13
N GLU A 270 2.40 -1.65 10.54
CA GLU A 270 1.51 -0.69 9.91
C GLU A 270 2.09 -0.07 8.62
N VAL A 271 3.42 -0.09 8.46
CA VAL A 271 4.12 0.63 7.38
C VAL A 271 3.64 0.21 5.98
N PRO A 272 3.42 -1.09 5.65
CA PRO A 272 2.91 -1.46 4.33
C PRO A 272 1.53 -0.85 4.02
N LEU A 273 0.64 -0.72 5.01
CA LEU A 273 -0.64 -0.03 4.84
C LEU A 273 -0.42 1.45 4.53
N LEU A 274 0.44 2.12 5.30
CA LEU A 274 0.69 3.55 5.15
C LEU A 274 1.35 3.86 3.80
N ALA A 275 2.38 3.08 3.43
CA ALA A 275 3.09 3.16 2.17
C ALA A 275 2.14 2.94 0.99
N THR A 276 1.24 1.96 1.09
CA THR A 276 0.30 1.64 0.00
C THR A 276 -0.61 2.83 -0.29
N VAL A 277 -1.23 3.39 0.74
CA VAL A 277 -2.11 4.55 0.57
C VAL A 277 -1.35 5.74 -0.02
N TYR A 278 -0.14 6.01 0.47
CA TYR A 278 0.67 7.12 0.01
C TYR A 278 1.11 6.95 -1.45
N ASP A 279 1.68 5.80 -1.81
CA ASP A 279 2.24 5.55 -3.14
C ASP A 279 1.17 5.46 -4.23
N ILE A 280 -0.03 4.96 -3.89
CA ILE A 280 -1.20 4.99 -4.78
C ILE A 280 -1.54 6.44 -5.14
N CYS A 281 -1.63 7.32 -4.14
CA CYS A 281 -1.91 8.73 -4.35
C CYS A 281 -0.78 9.45 -5.09
N ASP A 282 0.47 9.12 -4.80
CA ASP A 282 1.64 9.67 -5.48
C ASP A 282 1.64 9.33 -6.97
N LEU A 283 1.42 8.06 -7.30
CA LEU A 283 1.32 7.61 -8.68
C LEU A 283 0.18 8.33 -9.43
N ALA A 284 -0.99 8.45 -8.81
CA ALA A 284 -2.13 9.17 -9.38
C ALA A 284 -1.77 10.64 -9.68
N ALA A 285 -1.10 11.30 -8.74
CA ALA A 285 -0.67 12.69 -8.86
C ALA A 285 0.36 12.86 -9.98
N ARG A 286 1.37 11.98 -10.05
CA ARG A 286 2.36 12.00 -11.13
C ARG A 286 1.72 11.80 -12.50
N ARG A 287 0.75 10.87 -12.62
CA ARG A 287 0.04 10.63 -13.89
C ARG A 287 -0.81 11.79 -14.35
N LEU A 288 -1.54 12.44 -13.45
CA LEU A 288 -2.29 13.64 -13.80
C LEU A 288 -1.38 14.76 -14.34
N ARG A 289 -0.20 14.94 -13.75
CA ARG A 289 0.78 15.92 -14.24
C ARG A 289 1.33 15.54 -15.62
N ALA A 290 1.68 14.27 -15.82
CA ALA A 290 2.17 13.79 -17.10
C ALA A 290 1.14 13.97 -18.23
N GLY A 291 -0.15 13.69 -17.94
CA GLY A 291 -1.24 13.94 -18.89
C GLY A 291 -1.36 15.41 -19.27
N GLN A 292 -1.35 16.32 -18.29
CA GLN A 292 -1.42 17.76 -18.55
C GLN A 292 -0.24 18.32 -19.35
N ALA A 293 0.98 17.81 -19.09
CA ALA A 293 2.16 18.20 -19.85
C ALA A 293 2.08 17.71 -21.31
N GLY A 294 1.52 16.51 -21.54
CA GLY A 294 1.24 15.99 -22.87
C GLY A 294 0.21 16.83 -23.63
N ASP A 295 -0.89 17.20 -22.98
CA ASP A 295 -1.94 18.03 -23.57
C ASP A 295 -1.44 19.44 -23.93
N ALA A 296 -0.64 20.06 -23.05
CA ALA A 296 -0.04 21.37 -23.33
C ALA A 296 0.93 21.33 -24.51
N ALA A 297 1.82 20.32 -24.55
CA ALA A 297 2.77 20.15 -25.66
C ALA A 297 2.06 19.80 -26.98
N GLY A 298 0.98 19.01 -26.92
CA GLY A 298 0.14 18.70 -28.07
C GLY A 298 -0.63 19.91 -28.60
N SER A 299 -1.10 20.79 -27.71
CA SER A 299 -1.74 22.05 -28.08
C SER A 299 -0.76 22.99 -28.77
N GLU A 300 0.44 23.18 -28.21
CA GLU A 300 1.49 24.03 -28.81
C GLU A 300 1.95 23.50 -30.18
N ALA A 301 2.05 22.17 -30.33
CA ALA A 301 2.39 21.54 -31.61
C ALA A 301 1.25 21.63 -32.64
N ALA A 302 -0.02 21.53 -32.21
CA ALA A 302 -1.18 21.71 -33.07
C ALA A 302 -1.36 23.17 -33.51
N ASP A 303 -1.10 24.12 -32.60
CA ASP A 303 -1.03 25.56 -32.88
C ASP A 303 0.07 25.87 -33.90
N ALA A 304 1.26 25.29 -33.73
CA ALA A 304 2.37 25.43 -34.68
C ALA A 304 2.09 24.78 -36.04
N ALA A 305 1.25 23.74 -36.09
CA ALA A 305 0.87 23.04 -37.31
C ALA A 305 -0.39 23.61 -38.00
N GLY A 306 -1.01 24.66 -37.44
CA GLY A 306 -2.22 25.27 -37.98
C GLY A 306 -3.44 24.34 -37.99
N VAL A 307 -3.44 23.31 -37.13
CA VAL A 307 -4.53 22.33 -37.02
C VAL A 307 -5.58 22.88 -36.05
N ASP A 308 -6.85 22.86 -36.46
CA ASP A 308 -7.97 23.40 -35.70
C ASP A 308 -8.08 22.78 -34.29
N VAL A 309 -7.59 23.53 -33.32
CA VAL A 309 -7.44 23.19 -31.89
C VAL A 309 -8.76 22.81 -31.24
N GLN A 310 -9.89 23.23 -31.81
CA GLN A 310 -11.22 22.90 -31.31
C GLN A 310 -11.53 21.39 -31.38
N ARG A 311 -10.96 20.63 -32.32
CA ARG A 311 -11.19 19.18 -32.43
C ARG A 311 -10.32 18.35 -31.49
N VAL A 312 -9.10 18.80 -31.19
CA VAL A 312 -8.18 18.10 -30.25
C VAL A 312 -8.63 18.33 -28.80
N GLY A 313 -9.03 19.57 -28.46
CA GLY A 313 -9.59 19.89 -27.15
C GLY A 313 -10.88 19.13 -26.83
N GLN A 314 -11.75 18.89 -27.82
CA GLN A 314 -12.99 18.12 -27.63
C GLN A 314 -12.76 16.63 -27.31
N PHE A 315 -11.62 16.05 -27.68
CA PHE A 315 -11.30 14.65 -27.38
C PHE A 315 -10.82 14.48 -25.92
N ALA A 316 -10.02 15.41 -25.42
CA ALA A 316 -9.59 15.47 -24.02
C ALA A 316 -10.75 15.83 -23.07
N GLN A 317 -11.63 16.74 -23.49
CA GLN A 317 -12.83 17.12 -22.74
C GLN A 317 -13.81 15.95 -22.59
N ARG A 318 -13.99 15.12 -23.62
CA ARG A 318 -14.85 13.91 -23.56
C ARG A 318 -14.32 12.82 -22.62
N GLN A 319 -13.01 12.78 -22.35
CA GLN A 319 -12.44 11.89 -21.33
C GLN A 319 -12.69 12.41 -19.90
N LEU A 320 -12.99 13.70 -19.74
CA LEU A 320 -13.27 14.37 -18.47
C LEU A 320 -14.77 14.55 -18.18
N ASP A 321 -15.62 14.54 -19.21
CA ASP A 321 -17.06 14.85 -19.14
C ASP A 321 -17.99 13.64 -18.99
N GLY A 322 -17.47 12.48 -18.53
CA GLY A 322 -18.32 11.41 -18.02
C GLY A 322 -18.97 11.85 -16.70
N GLN A 323 -20.31 11.95 -16.65
CA GLN A 323 -21.16 12.56 -15.62
C GLN A 323 -21.02 12.10 -14.15
N HIS A 324 -19.97 11.40 -13.73
CA HIS A 324 -19.74 10.98 -12.34
C HIS A 324 -18.29 11.23 -11.91
N GLY A 325 -18.00 12.47 -11.49
CA GLY A 325 -16.75 12.81 -10.77
C GLY A 325 -15.49 12.77 -11.65
N LEU A 326 -14.68 13.83 -11.58
CA LEU A 326 -13.35 13.82 -12.17
C LEU A 326 -12.52 12.75 -11.43
N ASN A 327 -12.20 11.65 -12.11
CA ASN A 327 -11.37 10.58 -11.56
C ASN A 327 -10.11 10.40 -12.42
N ALA A 328 -8.94 10.18 -11.80
CA ALA A 328 -7.73 9.82 -12.54
C ALA A 328 -7.64 8.30 -12.70
N LYS A 329 -7.28 7.84 -13.90
CA LYS A 329 -7.09 6.41 -14.17
C LYS A 329 -5.68 5.94 -13.80
N ILE A 330 -5.59 4.81 -13.10
CA ILE A 330 -4.35 4.12 -12.74
C ILE A 330 -4.32 2.75 -13.44
N GLY A 331 -3.21 2.46 -14.12
CA GLY A 331 -2.92 1.19 -14.78
C GLY A 331 -3.51 1.08 -16.18
N LEU A 332 -3.14 0.01 -16.90
CA LEU A 332 -3.72 -0.36 -18.19
C LEU A 332 -5.23 -0.69 -18.08
N THR A 333 -5.69 -1.04 -16.88
CA THR A 333 -7.06 -1.44 -16.57
C THR A 333 -8.02 -0.29 -16.24
N GLY A 334 -7.52 0.95 -16.14
CA GLY A 334 -8.38 2.14 -16.00
C GLY A 334 -8.98 2.36 -14.61
N ILE A 335 -8.32 1.88 -13.55
CA ILE A 335 -8.77 1.98 -12.16
C ILE A 335 -8.87 3.46 -11.73
N SER A 336 -10.00 3.90 -11.20
CA SER A 336 -10.29 5.32 -11.01
C SER A 336 -10.03 5.80 -9.57
N ILE A 337 -9.20 6.82 -9.39
CA ILE A 337 -8.97 7.51 -8.12
C ILE A 337 -9.67 8.86 -8.11
N SER A 338 -10.34 9.19 -7.00
CA SER A 338 -11.07 10.44 -6.82
C SER A 338 -10.14 11.65 -6.91
N LEU A 339 -10.48 12.67 -7.70
CA LEU A 339 -9.70 13.91 -7.79
C LEU A 339 -9.48 14.57 -6.43
N SER A 340 -10.40 14.40 -5.48
CA SER A 340 -10.25 14.94 -4.12
C SER A 340 -9.07 14.32 -3.37
N GLN A 341 -8.79 13.03 -3.56
CA GLN A 341 -7.62 12.33 -3.00
C GLN A 341 -6.33 12.88 -3.59
N ILE A 342 -6.32 13.08 -4.91
CA ILE A 342 -5.13 13.55 -5.61
C ILE A 342 -4.84 15.00 -5.24
N VAL A 343 -5.86 15.86 -5.19
CA VAL A 343 -5.70 17.26 -4.76
C VAL A 343 -5.22 17.34 -3.31
N ALA A 344 -5.70 16.47 -2.41
CA ALA A 344 -5.26 16.41 -1.01
C ALA A 344 -3.76 16.09 -0.94
N PHE A 345 -3.36 15.04 -1.66
CA PHE A 345 -1.97 14.62 -1.75
C PHE A 345 -1.06 15.71 -2.33
N MET A 346 -1.46 16.36 -3.43
CA MET A 346 -0.67 17.41 -4.07
C MET A 346 -0.56 18.68 -3.21
N ALA A 347 -1.59 19.00 -2.42
CA ALA A 347 -1.56 20.12 -1.49
C ALA A 347 -0.57 19.89 -0.33
N ASP A 348 -0.32 18.63 0.04
CA ASP A 348 0.67 18.27 1.04
C ASP A 348 2.09 18.38 0.52
N ASN A 349 2.32 17.91 -0.71
CA ASN A 349 3.62 17.99 -1.37
C ASN A 349 4.04 19.42 -1.78
N GLY A 350 3.23 20.44 -1.49
CA GLY A 350 3.53 21.84 -1.81
C GLY A 350 3.46 22.15 -3.31
N GLN A 351 3.09 21.18 -4.14
CA GLN A 351 3.19 21.26 -5.60
C GLN A 351 1.99 21.95 -6.27
N GLY A 352 1.51 23.05 -5.68
CA GLY A 352 0.58 23.96 -6.37
C GLY A 352 -0.64 23.30 -6.98
N ALA A 353 -1.47 22.60 -6.18
CA ALA A 353 -2.76 22.02 -6.60
C ALA A 353 -3.74 23.02 -7.26
N VAL A 354 -3.39 24.31 -7.27
CA VAL A 354 -4.12 25.43 -7.85
C VAL A 354 -4.11 25.41 -9.38
N ARG A 355 -3.09 24.85 -10.05
CA ARG A 355 -3.06 24.78 -11.53
C ARG A 355 -3.87 23.60 -12.09
N LEU A 356 -3.93 22.48 -11.37
CA LEU A 356 -4.72 21.29 -11.77
C LEU A 356 -6.23 21.52 -11.75
N LEU A 357 -6.65 22.54 -11.01
CA LEU A 357 -8.00 23.05 -10.98
C LEU A 357 -8.04 24.26 -11.93
N GLY A 358 -8.31 24.04 -13.22
CA GLY A 358 -8.55 25.12 -14.18
C GLY A 358 -9.53 26.19 -13.66
N LYS A 359 -9.57 27.37 -14.31
CA LYS A 359 -10.38 28.55 -13.91
C LYS A 359 -11.74 28.22 -13.27
N PRO A 360 -12.20 29.06 -12.35
CA PRO A 360 -12.21 28.74 -10.93
C PRO A 360 -12.98 27.44 -10.65
N ALA A 361 -12.29 26.30 -10.60
CA ALA A 361 -12.92 25.04 -10.22
C ALA A 361 -13.70 25.20 -8.90
N MET A 362 -15.03 25.11 -9.06
CA MET A 362 -16.14 24.74 -8.18
C MET A 362 -16.00 24.94 -6.65
N LYS A 363 -17.13 25.01 -5.93
CA LYS A 363 -17.19 25.13 -4.45
C LYS A 363 -16.17 24.23 -3.73
N THR A 364 -15.92 23.03 -4.24
CA THR A 364 -14.96 22.01 -3.77
C THR A 364 -13.51 22.51 -3.66
N GLY A 365 -12.98 23.23 -4.66
CA GLY A 365 -11.60 23.73 -4.62
C GLY A 365 -11.40 24.85 -3.58
N ARG A 366 -12.44 25.65 -3.31
CA ARG A 366 -12.40 26.68 -2.26
C ARG A 366 -12.56 26.07 -0.86
N THR A 367 -13.47 25.12 -0.68
CA THR A 367 -13.66 24.43 0.62
C THR A 367 -12.40 23.66 1.01
N MET A 368 -11.79 22.97 0.04
CA MET A 368 -10.55 22.23 0.26
C MET A 368 -9.38 23.14 0.63
N ARG A 369 -9.13 24.25 -0.10
CA ARG A 369 -8.10 25.22 0.27
C ARG A 369 -8.29 25.78 1.68
N ARG A 370 -9.53 26.10 2.06
CA ARG A 370 -9.86 26.52 3.43
C ARG A 370 -9.65 25.40 4.44
N GLY A 371 -9.94 24.15 4.08
CA GLY A 371 -9.64 22.94 4.87
C GLY A 371 -8.14 22.80 5.12
N VAL A 372 -7.35 22.73 4.06
CA VAL A 372 -5.89 22.63 4.08
C VAL A 372 -5.27 23.74 4.93
N ARG A 373 -5.64 25.01 4.70
CA ARG A 373 -5.12 26.13 5.51
C ARG A 373 -5.43 25.98 7.00
N ARG A 374 -6.64 25.50 7.34
CA ARG A 374 -7.03 25.25 8.74
C ARG A 374 -6.25 24.10 9.35
N VAL A 375 -6.04 23.00 8.62
CA VAL A 375 -5.24 21.87 9.09
C VAL A 375 -3.77 22.26 9.25
N LYS A 376 -3.19 23.04 8.32
CA LYS A 376 -1.83 23.57 8.49
C LYS A 376 -1.69 24.44 9.74
N ALA A 377 -2.70 25.29 10.02
CA ALA A 377 -2.66 26.21 11.16
C ALA A 377 -3.06 25.60 12.51
N ARG A 378 -3.92 24.57 12.53
CA ARG A 378 -4.56 24.03 13.75
C ARG A 378 -4.48 22.52 13.87
N ASP A 379 -3.74 21.88 12.98
CA ASP A 379 -3.53 20.44 12.95
C ASP A 379 -4.86 19.66 12.93
N LEU A 380 -4.99 18.58 13.71
CA LEU A 380 -6.21 17.77 13.85
C LEU A 380 -7.46 18.62 14.15
N LYS A 381 -7.33 19.70 14.95
CA LYS A 381 -8.46 20.61 15.27
C LYS A 381 -8.92 21.45 14.07
N GLY A 382 -8.09 21.52 13.03
CA GLY A 382 -8.37 22.21 11.76
C GLY A 382 -9.22 21.38 10.80
N VAL A 383 -9.30 20.06 10.99
CA VAL A 383 -10.13 19.17 10.18
C VAL A 383 -11.59 19.55 10.40
N ARG A 384 -12.36 19.82 9.35
CA ARG A 384 -13.79 20.20 9.47
C ARG A 384 -14.66 19.71 8.31
N SER A 385 -14.07 18.98 7.38
CA SER A 385 -14.72 18.42 6.20
C SER A 385 -13.98 17.13 5.80
N PRO A 386 -14.59 16.26 4.98
CA PRO A 386 -13.94 15.05 4.48
C PRO A 386 -12.62 15.34 3.75
N GLU A 387 -12.56 16.40 2.95
CA GLU A 387 -11.35 16.76 2.19
C GLU A 387 -10.22 17.23 3.11
N ALA A 388 -10.56 17.91 4.21
CA ALA A 388 -9.59 18.29 5.22
C ALA A 388 -9.09 17.07 6.01
N ALA A 389 -9.94 16.07 6.22
CA ALA A 389 -9.57 14.81 6.88
C ALA A 389 -8.62 14.02 6.00
N LEU A 390 -8.91 13.91 4.71
CA LEU A 390 -8.07 13.27 3.71
C LEU A 390 -6.71 13.96 3.59
N TYR A 391 -6.68 15.29 3.52
CA TYR A 391 -5.43 16.07 3.58
C TYR A 391 -4.62 15.78 4.85
N TYR A 392 -5.28 15.75 6.00
CA TYR A 392 -4.64 15.44 7.28
C TYR A 392 -4.05 14.03 7.28
N VAL A 393 -4.77 13.02 6.76
CA VAL A 393 -4.24 11.65 6.61
C VAL A 393 -3.01 11.66 5.72
N MET A 394 -3.08 12.20 4.50
CA MET A 394 -1.93 12.20 3.57
C MET A 394 -0.68 12.84 4.18
N ARG A 395 -0.84 13.97 4.87
CA ARG A 395 0.25 14.65 5.59
C ARG A 395 0.86 13.78 6.67
N THR A 396 0.04 13.15 7.49
CA THR A 396 0.49 12.29 8.59
C THR A 396 1.19 11.03 8.06
N LEU A 397 0.64 10.40 7.03
CA LEU A 397 1.26 9.23 6.38
C LEU A 397 2.63 9.57 5.83
N ARG A 398 2.76 10.70 5.14
CA ARG A 398 4.04 11.17 4.61
C ARG A 398 5.10 11.32 5.71
N HIS A 399 4.76 11.99 6.81
CA HIS A 399 5.70 12.17 7.91
C HIS A 399 6.15 10.84 8.51
N LYS A 400 5.22 9.89 8.70
CA LYS A 400 5.57 8.55 9.20
C LYS A 400 6.46 7.78 8.23
N LEU A 401 6.15 7.83 6.93
CA LEU A 401 6.98 7.19 5.91
C LEU A 401 8.37 7.81 5.82
N GLN A 402 8.49 9.13 5.92
CA GLN A 402 9.80 9.80 5.97
C GLN A 402 10.63 9.40 7.19
N ALA A 403 9.99 9.23 8.35
CA ALA A 403 10.68 8.73 9.54
C ALA A 403 11.16 7.28 9.34
N PHE A 404 10.29 6.42 8.80
CA PHE A 404 10.64 5.05 8.44
C PHE A 404 11.78 5.00 7.41
N GLU A 405 11.74 5.82 6.36
CA GLU A 405 12.79 5.90 5.32
C GLU A 405 14.11 6.44 5.87
N ALA A 406 14.09 7.29 6.88
CA ALA A 406 15.30 7.76 7.56
C ALA A 406 15.97 6.63 8.37
N GLU A 407 15.16 5.73 8.97
CA GLU A 407 15.65 4.53 9.66
C GLU A 407 16.04 3.41 8.69
N GLN A 408 15.35 3.31 7.55
CA GLN A 408 15.49 2.26 6.54
C GLN A 408 15.73 2.86 5.15
N PRO A 409 16.89 3.47 4.88
CA PRO A 409 17.16 4.20 3.64
C PRO A 409 17.13 3.29 2.39
N SER A 410 17.47 2.01 2.53
CA SER A 410 17.42 1.03 1.45
C SER A 410 16.02 0.44 1.20
N SER A 411 14.98 1.00 1.83
CA SER A 411 13.59 0.59 1.61
C SER A 411 13.07 0.95 0.22
N MET A 412 13.51 2.07 -0.37
CA MET A 412 13.16 2.44 -1.75
C MET A 412 14.10 1.78 -2.76
N LEU A 413 13.56 1.09 -3.76
CA LEU A 413 14.33 0.38 -4.78
C LEU A 413 14.48 1.15 -6.08
N ASP A 414 13.56 2.07 -6.35
CA ASP A 414 13.51 2.93 -7.53
C ASP A 414 14.11 4.33 -7.30
N ALA A 415 14.83 4.51 -6.19
CA ALA A 415 15.52 5.76 -5.83
C ALA A 415 16.93 5.86 -6.42
#